data_AF-A0A947DKS2-F1
#
_entry.id   AF-A0A947DKS2-F1
#
_cell.length_a   1.000
_cell.length_b   1.000
_cell.length_c   1.000
_cell.angle_alpha   90.00
_cell.angle_beta   90.00
_cell.angle_gamma   90.00
#
_symmetry.space_group_name_H-M   'P 1'
#
loop_
_entity.id
_entity.type
_entity.pdbx_description
1 polymer ?
#
loop_
_entity_poly.entity_id
_entity_poly.type
_entity_poly.pdbx_seq_one_letter_code
_entity_poly.pdbx_strand_id
1 'polypeptide(L)'
;MWDFLKRHLDIIGDSLVADRARRKALKPSDETAFLPAALEILETPPNPLGRTILWGLMAFLVIALIWAALGRIDIVAVAEGKLAPLGQVKIIQAADGGIVRAIHVHEGDSVEQGAPLLELDPTVTDAEVEQARAALEVAEIDRARAAALMQYANTGSWRFAAPKDADPVLVETQRAIVAARIREHQAMRGGARDESTQRRSDIAMVAADVGRIEAQLPLVEGQLAGLRKLEAKGLAPRMRVMEVEERAVGMRADLLVRNEENARARAAHAGALQKVAQIDGTFRREALDAFNEADAAARLRRQELNIAEQKRSQTILSAPDAGVVQQLQVHTVGGVVKPADPLMVIVPRGAELIVEVMVLNRDAGFVREGQPVEVKLEAYPFTRYGVVEGVLEHISRDAIKDETRGLVYAARVKLTRRTIVIDGDMVNLSAGLSAQAEIRTGQRRVIEFLLSPLAKRVDEAGRER
;
A
#
# COMPACT_ATOMS: atom_id res chain seq x y z
N MET A 1 -64.75 35.77 -1.79
CA MET A 1 -64.37 35.61 -0.37
C MET A 1 -64.25 36.96 0.35
N TRP A 2 -63.66 37.97 -0.29
CA TRP A 2 -63.52 39.32 0.28
C TRP A 2 -64.86 40.05 0.48
N ASP A 3 -65.80 39.98 -0.48
CA ASP A 3 -67.15 40.55 -0.33
C ASP A 3 -67.98 39.89 0.78
N PHE A 4 -67.72 38.60 1.05
CA PHE A 4 -68.39 37.86 2.12
C PHE A 4 -67.91 38.31 3.50
N LEU A 5 -66.59 38.55 3.64
CA LEU A 5 -66.00 39.08 4.86
C LEU A 5 -66.45 40.52 5.11
N LYS A 6 -66.49 41.36 4.06
CA LYS A 6 -66.95 42.75 4.14
C LYS A 6 -68.40 42.83 4.61
N ARG A 7 -69.28 41.98 4.04
CA ARG A 7 -70.69 41.93 4.43
C ARG A 7 -70.88 41.54 5.89
N HIS A 8 -70.06 40.65 6.44
CA HIS A 8 -70.11 40.30 7.87
C HIS A 8 -69.48 41.35 8.77
N LEU A 9 -68.39 42.01 8.33
CA LEU A 9 -67.81 43.15 9.03
C LEU A 9 -68.77 44.35 9.08
N ASP A 10 -69.49 44.62 8.00
CA ASP A 10 -70.52 45.67 7.92
C ASP A 10 -71.72 45.32 8.81
N ILE A 11 -72.18 44.06 8.84
CA ILE A 11 -73.23 43.60 9.76
C ILE A 11 -72.79 43.70 11.23
N ILE A 12 -71.53 43.39 11.55
CA ILE A 12 -70.98 43.55 12.90
C ILE A 12 -70.86 45.04 13.25
N GLY A 13 -70.42 45.89 12.32
CA GLY A 13 -70.39 47.34 12.47
C GLY A 13 -71.78 47.93 12.73
N ASP A 14 -72.76 47.58 11.89
CA ASP A 14 -74.15 48.03 11.99
C ASP A 14 -74.82 47.52 13.27
N SER A 15 -74.55 46.28 13.68
CA SER A 15 -75.04 45.75 14.96
C SER A 15 -74.39 46.44 16.16
N LEU A 16 -73.11 46.80 16.11
CA LEU A 16 -72.44 47.57 17.16
C LEU A 16 -72.96 49.01 17.24
N VAL A 17 -73.31 49.61 16.10
CA VAL A 17 -73.94 50.93 16.03
C VAL A 17 -75.38 50.86 16.55
N ALA A 18 -76.15 49.83 16.18
CA ALA A 18 -77.51 49.59 16.69
C ALA A 18 -77.52 49.27 18.19
N ASP A 19 -76.53 48.52 18.70
CA ASP A 19 -76.35 48.21 20.12
C ASP A 19 -75.95 49.46 20.91
N ARG A 20 -75.10 50.34 20.34
CA ARG A 20 -74.82 51.68 20.91
C ARG A 20 -76.06 52.58 20.91
N ALA A 21 -76.88 52.54 19.87
CA ALA A 21 -78.11 53.33 19.78
C ALA A 21 -79.16 52.86 20.81
N ARG A 22 -79.34 51.53 20.98
CA ARG A 22 -80.21 50.95 22.03
C ARG A 22 -79.74 51.31 23.44
N ARG A 23 -78.43 51.32 23.70
CA ARG A 23 -77.85 51.78 24.98
C ARG A 23 -78.12 53.24 25.30
N LYS A 24 -78.24 54.10 24.27
CA LYS A 24 -78.52 55.53 24.48
C LYS A 24 -80.00 55.80 24.78
N ALA A 25 -80.88 54.88 24.40
CA ALA A 25 -82.32 54.92 24.69
C ALA A 25 -82.66 54.40 26.10
N LEU A 26 -81.90 53.44 26.62
CA LEU A 26 -82.03 52.95 28.00
C LEU A 26 -81.23 53.85 28.96
N LYS A 27 -81.88 54.90 29.48
CA LYS A 27 -81.34 55.67 30.61
C LYS A 27 -81.65 54.90 31.91
N PRO A 28 -80.70 54.79 32.85
CA PRO A 28 -81.01 54.24 34.16
C PRO A 28 -81.91 55.25 34.88
N SER A 29 -83.18 54.91 35.08
CA SER A 29 -84.03 55.53 36.08
C SER A 29 -84.30 54.50 37.17
N ASP A 30 -84.37 54.93 38.42
CA ASP A 30 -84.70 54.07 39.58
C ASP A 30 -86.13 53.47 39.50
N GLU A 31 -86.88 53.76 38.43
CA GLU A 31 -88.25 53.26 38.20
C GLU A 31 -88.30 51.84 37.62
N THR A 32 -87.18 51.28 37.13
CA THR A 32 -87.16 49.89 36.62
C THR A 32 -87.31 48.84 37.73
N ALA A 33 -87.08 49.22 39.00
CA ALA A 33 -87.19 48.34 40.18
C ALA A 33 -88.64 48.04 40.60
N PHE A 34 -89.65 48.68 39.98
CA PHE A 34 -91.07 48.51 40.31
C PHE A 34 -91.91 47.92 39.16
N LEU A 35 -91.28 47.45 38.07
CA LEU A 35 -91.95 46.76 36.97
C LEU A 35 -92.14 45.26 37.30
N PRO A 36 -93.21 44.60 36.80
CA PRO A 36 -93.40 43.16 37.00
C PRO A 36 -92.23 42.37 36.40
N ALA A 37 -91.77 41.32 37.10
CA ALA A 37 -90.50 40.60 36.87
C ALA A 37 -90.16 40.20 35.40
N ALA A 38 -91.15 40.11 34.51
CA ALA A 38 -90.94 39.85 33.09
C ALA A 38 -90.36 41.05 32.31
N LEU A 39 -90.66 42.29 32.71
CA LEU A 39 -90.20 43.53 32.06
C LEU A 39 -88.85 44.02 32.61
N GLU A 40 -88.56 43.75 33.89
CA GLU A 40 -87.28 44.08 34.55
C GLU A 40 -86.08 43.38 33.90
N ILE A 41 -86.26 42.13 33.43
CA ILE A 41 -85.22 41.35 32.74
C ILE A 41 -84.96 41.87 31.31
N LEU A 42 -85.96 42.52 30.70
CA LEU A 42 -85.87 43.07 29.34
C LEU A 42 -85.22 44.47 29.29
N GLU A 43 -85.39 45.26 30.36
CA GLU A 43 -84.91 46.65 30.42
C GLU A 43 -83.64 46.84 31.27
N THR A 44 -83.19 45.83 32.02
CA THR A 44 -81.90 45.91 32.71
C THR A 44 -80.74 45.85 31.71
N PRO A 45 -79.89 46.91 31.63
CA PRO A 45 -78.74 46.87 30.74
C PRO A 45 -77.75 45.79 31.20
N PRO A 46 -77.19 44.98 30.28
CA PRO A 46 -76.28 43.89 30.66
C PRO A 46 -75.04 44.44 31.38
N ASN A 47 -74.64 43.77 32.48
CA ASN A 47 -73.57 44.20 33.37
C ASN A 47 -72.25 44.48 32.60
N PRO A 48 -71.67 45.69 32.72
CA PRO A 48 -70.48 46.09 31.96
C PRO A 48 -69.23 45.23 32.24
N LEU A 49 -69.10 44.68 33.45
CA LEU A 49 -67.93 43.87 33.86
C LEU A 49 -67.79 42.58 33.07
N GLY A 50 -68.90 41.86 32.86
CA GLY A 50 -68.91 40.61 32.08
C GLY A 50 -68.46 40.83 30.64
N ARG A 51 -68.79 41.98 30.06
CA ARG A 51 -68.38 42.33 28.69
C ARG A 51 -66.92 42.75 28.62
N THR A 52 -66.38 43.46 29.62
CA THR A 52 -64.93 43.78 29.67
C THR A 52 -64.05 42.55 29.80
N ILE A 53 -64.45 41.56 30.60
CA ILE A 53 -63.74 40.28 30.73
C ILE A 53 -63.78 39.52 29.40
N LEU A 54 -64.93 39.49 28.72
CA LEU A 54 -65.08 38.85 27.42
C LEU A 54 -64.17 39.48 26.35
N TRP A 55 -64.10 40.81 26.28
CA TRP A 55 -63.19 41.52 25.36
C TRP A 55 -61.72 41.33 25.74
N GLY A 56 -61.38 41.29 27.02
CA GLY A 56 -60.03 40.98 27.49
C GLY A 56 -59.58 39.57 27.13
N LEU A 57 -60.47 38.58 27.29
CA LEU A 57 -60.25 37.20 26.88
C LEU A 57 -60.07 37.08 25.36
N MET A 58 -60.93 37.77 24.58
CA MET A 58 -60.81 37.85 23.12
C MET A 58 -59.47 38.47 22.69
N ALA A 59 -59.05 39.57 23.32
CA ALA A 59 -57.78 40.21 23.04
C ALA A 59 -56.59 39.29 23.38
N PHE A 60 -56.61 38.61 24.53
CA PHE A 60 -55.59 37.65 24.91
C PHE A 60 -55.51 36.47 23.92
N LEU A 61 -56.65 35.93 23.51
CA LEU A 61 -56.72 34.86 22.53
C LEU A 61 -56.13 35.30 21.18
N VAL A 62 -56.45 36.51 20.72
CA VAL A 62 -55.88 37.07 19.47
C VAL A 62 -54.38 37.26 19.60
N ILE A 63 -53.86 37.78 20.72
CA ILE A 63 -52.42 37.93 20.97
C ILE A 63 -51.73 36.56 20.99
N ALA A 64 -52.30 35.57 21.67
CA ALA A 64 -51.77 34.21 21.71
C ALA A 64 -51.77 33.58 20.31
N LEU A 65 -52.79 33.83 19.49
CA LEU A 65 -52.88 33.32 18.12
C LEU A 65 -51.86 33.99 17.19
N ILE A 66 -51.65 35.30 17.32
CA ILE A 66 -50.58 36.04 16.63
C ILE A 66 -49.22 35.50 17.05
N TRP A 67 -48.97 35.36 18.35
CA TRP A 67 -47.72 34.81 18.86
C TRP A 67 -47.50 33.37 18.39
N ALA A 68 -48.53 32.52 18.39
CA ALA A 68 -48.41 31.15 17.90
C ALA A 68 -48.18 31.06 16.38
N ALA A 69 -48.66 32.05 15.62
CA ALA A 69 -48.47 32.15 14.18
C ALA A 69 -47.09 32.71 13.78
N LEU A 70 -46.48 33.55 14.62
CA LEU A 70 -45.16 34.16 14.41
C LEU A 70 -44.02 33.41 15.10
N GLY A 71 -44.28 32.82 16.25
CA GLY A 71 -43.31 32.09 17.07
C GLY A 71 -42.83 30.84 16.35
N ARG A 72 -41.51 30.68 16.26
CA ARG A 72 -40.84 29.51 15.69
C ARG A 72 -40.16 28.73 16.80
N ILE A 73 -40.25 27.41 16.71
CA ILE A 73 -39.60 26.46 17.61
C ILE A 73 -38.73 25.55 16.72
N ASP A 74 -37.50 25.29 17.18
CA ASP A 74 -36.58 24.40 16.49
C ASP A 74 -37.02 22.94 16.63
N ILE A 75 -36.90 22.18 15.54
CA ILE A 75 -37.07 20.73 15.53
C ILE A 75 -35.68 20.12 15.61
N VAL A 76 -35.49 19.25 16.59
CA VAL A 76 -34.25 18.52 16.79
C VAL A 76 -34.45 17.03 16.51
N ALA A 77 -33.51 16.43 15.80
CA ALA A 77 -33.34 14.99 15.74
C ALA A 77 -32.31 14.60 16.81
N VAL A 78 -32.73 13.75 17.74
CA VAL A 78 -31.87 13.27 18.82
C VAL A 78 -31.16 12.00 18.36
N ALA A 79 -29.84 12.03 18.37
CA ALA A 79 -29.00 10.89 18.01
C ALA A 79 -28.00 10.63 19.13
N GLU A 80 -27.92 9.39 19.58
CA GLU A 80 -26.97 9.00 20.62
C GLU A 80 -25.72 8.40 19.99
N GLY A 81 -24.59 8.56 20.66
CA GLY A 81 -23.31 8.10 20.18
C GLY A 81 -22.17 8.32 21.15
N LYS A 82 -20.95 8.38 20.62
CA LYS A 82 -19.73 8.51 21.41
C LYS A 82 -18.68 9.36 20.73
N LEU A 83 -17.78 9.92 21.52
CA LEU A 83 -16.60 10.61 21.01
C LEU A 83 -15.59 9.59 20.50
N ALA A 84 -15.14 9.78 19.26
CA ALA A 84 -14.12 8.98 18.62
C ALA A 84 -13.06 9.91 17.98
N PRO A 85 -11.78 9.49 17.95
CA PRO A 85 -10.76 10.20 17.20
C PRO A 85 -11.07 10.15 15.69
N LEU A 86 -10.96 11.28 15.02
CA LEU A 86 -11.03 11.46 13.57
C LEU A 86 -9.71 10.97 12.99
N GLY A 87 -9.82 9.86 12.27
CA GLY A 87 -8.68 9.10 11.78
C GLY A 87 -8.83 7.65 12.17
N GLN A 88 -8.28 6.77 11.35
CA GLN A 88 -8.26 5.36 11.69
C GLN A 88 -7.25 5.16 12.82
N VAL A 89 -7.76 4.68 13.96
CA VAL A 89 -6.92 4.12 15.02
C VAL A 89 -5.96 3.10 14.42
N LYS A 90 -4.69 3.12 14.83
CA LYS A 90 -3.66 2.26 14.25
C LYS A 90 -3.64 0.94 15.01
N ILE A 91 -4.18 -0.10 14.41
CA ILE A 91 -4.15 -1.44 15.01
C ILE A 91 -2.76 -2.02 14.80
N ILE A 92 -2.12 -2.40 15.90
CA ILE A 92 -0.81 -3.07 15.91
C ILE A 92 -1.08 -4.56 15.99
N GLN A 93 -0.65 -5.28 14.96
CA GLN A 93 -0.83 -6.72 14.83
C GLN A 93 0.54 -7.40 14.71
N ALA A 94 0.62 -8.65 15.17
CA ALA A 94 1.80 -9.48 14.93
C ALA A 94 1.87 -9.86 13.44
N ALA A 95 2.98 -9.52 12.75
CA ALA A 95 3.17 -9.95 11.37
C ALA A 95 3.37 -11.47 11.29
N ASP A 96 4.20 -12.01 12.18
CA ASP A 96 4.47 -13.43 12.36
C ASP A 96 4.14 -13.86 13.79
N GLY A 97 3.89 -15.16 13.96
CA GLY A 97 3.64 -15.74 15.29
C GLY A 97 4.93 -15.90 16.08
N GLY A 98 4.84 -15.83 17.41
CA GLY A 98 6.01 -15.92 18.27
C GLY A 98 5.66 -15.96 19.76
N ILE A 99 6.69 -16.07 20.58
CA ILE A 99 6.58 -16.01 22.04
C ILE A 99 6.93 -14.57 22.47
N VAL A 100 6.12 -13.98 23.33
CA VAL A 100 6.35 -12.63 23.86
C VAL A 100 7.54 -12.65 24.81
N ARG A 101 8.62 -11.94 24.47
CA ARG A 101 9.82 -11.82 25.30
C ARG A 101 9.74 -10.64 26.25
N ALA A 102 9.27 -9.49 25.77
CA ALA A 102 9.12 -8.29 26.56
C ALA A 102 7.93 -7.45 26.10
N ILE A 103 7.29 -6.77 27.06
CA ILE A 103 6.23 -5.79 26.83
C ILE A 103 6.76 -4.46 27.37
N HIS A 104 6.91 -3.45 26.52
CA HIS A 104 7.52 -2.17 26.87
C HIS A 104 6.51 -1.09 27.25
N VAL A 105 5.22 -1.35 27.03
CA VAL A 105 4.13 -0.38 27.21
C VAL A 105 3.00 -0.96 28.03
N HIS A 106 2.28 -0.07 28.72
CA HIS A 106 1.04 -0.37 29.42
C HIS A 106 -0.14 0.37 28.78
N GLU A 107 -1.34 -0.09 29.11
CA GLU A 107 -2.59 0.56 28.70
C GLU A 107 -2.61 2.02 29.18
N GLY A 108 -2.81 2.97 28.25
CA GLY A 108 -2.82 4.40 28.52
C GLY A 108 -1.45 5.11 28.38
N ASP A 109 -0.37 4.38 28.12
CA ASP A 109 0.96 4.99 27.95
C ASP A 109 1.06 5.84 26.68
N SER A 110 1.83 6.93 26.80
CA SER A 110 2.13 7.83 25.69
C SER A 110 3.39 7.39 24.96
N VAL A 111 3.29 7.09 23.67
CA VAL A 111 4.41 6.62 22.85
C VAL A 111 4.76 7.60 21.75
N GLU A 112 6.03 7.62 21.36
CA GLU A 112 6.53 8.36 20.20
C GLU A 112 6.60 7.45 18.97
N GLN A 113 6.72 8.03 17.79
CA GLN A 113 6.90 7.26 16.56
C GLN A 113 8.22 6.46 16.61
N GLY A 114 8.16 5.18 16.29
CA GLY A 114 9.29 4.26 16.32
C GLY A 114 9.62 3.70 17.71
N ALA A 115 8.90 4.09 18.76
CA ALA A 115 9.12 3.52 20.09
C ALA A 115 8.79 2.02 20.11
N PRO A 116 9.63 1.16 20.71
CA PRO A 116 9.36 -0.26 20.83
C PRO A 116 8.18 -0.50 21.78
N LEU A 117 7.25 -1.35 21.38
CA LEU A 117 6.01 -1.66 22.11
C LEU A 117 6.07 -3.08 22.69
N LEU A 118 6.45 -4.04 21.85
CA LEU A 118 6.50 -5.46 22.16
C LEU A 118 7.70 -6.08 21.46
N GLU A 119 8.42 -6.96 22.15
CA GLU A 119 9.48 -7.79 21.59
C GLU A 119 9.05 -9.26 21.63
N LEU A 120 9.12 -9.92 20.46
CA LEU A 120 8.98 -11.36 20.32
C LEU A 120 10.35 -12.03 20.46
N ASP A 121 10.37 -13.29 20.90
CA ASP A 121 11.59 -14.08 21.03
C ASP A 121 12.29 -14.24 19.66
N PRO A 122 13.50 -13.65 19.48
CA PRO A 122 14.17 -13.67 18.20
C PRO A 122 14.97 -14.95 17.95
N THR A 123 15.00 -15.92 18.89
CA THR A 123 15.91 -17.07 18.83
C THR A 123 15.86 -17.82 17.48
N VAL A 124 14.67 -18.05 16.93
CA VAL A 124 14.50 -18.73 15.64
C VAL A 124 14.94 -17.83 14.48
N THR A 125 14.50 -16.56 14.48
CA THR A 125 14.85 -15.60 13.42
C THR A 125 16.35 -15.26 13.39
N ASP A 126 17.00 -15.22 14.56
CA ASP A 126 18.44 -15.01 14.71
C ASP A 126 19.20 -16.19 14.09
N ALA A 127 18.78 -17.42 14.39
CA ALA A 127 19.36 -18.61 13.78
C ALA A 127 19.18 -18.64 12.26
N GLU A 128 18.01 -18.23 11.74
CA GLU A 128 17.76 -18.10 10.30
C GLU A 128 18.67 -17.06 9.62
N VAL A 129 18.87 -15.89 10.27
CA VAL A 129 19.78 -14.85 9.76
C VAL A 129 21.22 -15.33 9.75
N GLU A 130 21.70 -15.96 10.82
CA GLU A 130 23.06 -16.50 10.87
C GLU A 130 23.28 -17.60 9.84
N GLN A 131 22.29 -18.49 9.64
CA GLN A 131 22.34 -19.50 8.59
C GLN A 131 22.39 -18.87 7.19
N ALA A 132 21.54 -17.88 6.90
CA ALA A 132 21.51 -17.19 5.61
C ALA A 132 22.81 -16.41 5.35
N ARG A 133 23.38 -15.79 6.39
CA ARG A 133 24.66 -15.07 6.35
C ARG A 133 25.81 -16.01 6.02
N ALA A 134 25.91 -17.14 6.72
CA ALA A 134 26.92 -18.16 6.45
C ALA A 134 26.79 -18.74 5.02
N ALA A 135 25.56 -18.99 4.56
CA ALA A 135 25.30 -19.47 3.20
C ALA A 135 25.71 -18.43 2.13
N LEU A 136 25.48 -17.14 2.38
CA LEU A 136 25.91 -16.06 1.50
C LEU A 136 27.45 -15.97 1.46
N GLU A 137 28.13 -16.08 2.59
CA GLU A 137 29.60 -16.03 2.65
C GLU A 137 30.23 -17.11 1.75
N VAL A 138 29.74 -18.35 1.85
CA VAL A 138 30.20 -19.45 0.98
C VAL A 138 29.96 -19.14 -0.50
N ALA A 139 28.76 -18.64 -0.84
CA ALA A 139 28.43 -18.29 -2.22
C ALA A 139 29.27 -17.12 -2.77
N GLU A 140 29.62 -16.15 -1.93
CA GLU A 140 30.50 -15.04 -2.32
C GLU A 140 31.94 -15.50 -2.56
N ILE A 141 32.44 -16.45 -1.77
CA ILE A 141 33.74 -17.07 -1.99
C ILE A 141 33.77 -17.84 -3.31
N ASP A 142 32.74 -18.63 -3.60
CA ASP A 142 32.63 -19.36 -4.86
C ASP A 142 32.55 -18.41 -6.06
N ARG A 143 31.81 -17.30 -5.92
CA ARG A 143 31.74 -16.24 -6.92
C ARG A 143 33.10 -15.58 -7.14
N ALA A 144 33.84 -15.27 -6.08
CA ALA A 144 35.18 -14.70 -6.17
C ALA A 144 36.17 -15.65 -6.87
N ARG A 145 36.08 -16.96 -6.58
CA ARG A 145 36.86 -18.00 -7.25
C ARG A 145 36.57 -18.05 -8.74
N ALA A 146 35.29 -18.12 -9.11
CA ALA A 146 34.86 -18.17 -10.50
C ALA A 146 35.23 -16.88 -11.27
N ALA A 147 35.12 -15.72 -10.61
CA ALA A 147 35.54 -14.43 -11.17
C ALA A 147 37.05 -14.40 -11.48
N ALA A 148 37.88 -14.97 -10.61
CA ALA A 148 39.32 -15.05 -10.84
C ALA A 148 39.67 -15.94 -12.06
N LEU A 149 38.98 -17.08 -12.22
CA LEU A 149 39.15 -17.96 -13.39
C LEU A 149 38.67 -17.29 -14.68
N MET A 150 37.55 -16.57 -14.63
CA MET A 150 37.02 -15.81 -15.77
C MET A 150 37.96 -14.66 -16.16
N GLN A 151 38.52 -13.95 -15.18
CA GLN A 151 39.53 -12.91 -15.43
C GLN A 151 40.78 -13.50 -16.10
N TYR A 152 41.25 -14.66 -15.63
CA TYR A 152 42.36 -15.38 -16.26
C TYR A 152 42.05 -15.76 -17.70
N ALA A 153 40.87 -16.31 -17.97
CA ALA A 153 40.46 -16.70 -19.32
C ALA A 153 40.42 -15.51 -20.29
N ASN A 154 40.09 -14.31 -19.81
CA ASN A 154 39.98 -13.12 -20.65
C ASN A 154 41.29 -12.33 -20.79
N THR A 155 42.09 -12.25 -19.72
CA THR A 155 43.26 -11.34 -19.65
C THR A 155 44.60 -12.04 -19.48
N GLY A 156 44.61 -13.33 -19.13
CA GLY A 156 45.81 -14.08 -18.76
C GLY A 156 46.33 -13.76 -17.35
N SER A 157 45.73 -12.80 -16.65
CA SER A 157 46.04 -12.46 -15.26
C SER A 157 44.86 -12.79 -14.35
N TRP A 158 45.12 -13.07 -13.08
CA TRP A 158 44.07 -13.37 -12.11
C TRP A 158 44.36 -12.73 -10.76
N ARG A 159 43.29 -12.30 -10.10
CA ARG A 159 43.34 -11.87 -8.71
C ARG A 159 42.13 -12.44 -7.98
N PHE A 160 42.37 -13.18 -6.92
CA PHE A 160 41.31 -13.57 -6.00
C PHE A 160 40.95 -12.38 -5.11
N ALA A 161 39.75 -11.82 -5.28
CA ALA A 161 39.22 -10.77 -4.43
C ALA A 161 38.41 -11.40 -3.30
N ALA A 162 39.07 -11.61 -2.15
CA ALA A 162 38.43 -12.19 -0.98
C ALA A 162 37.32 -11.27 -0.43
N PRO A 163 36.20 -11.84 0.08
CA PRO A 163 35.25 -11.10 0.92
C PRO A 163 35.95 -10.52 2.15
N LYS A 164 35.48 -9.37 2.66
CA LYS A 164 36.17 -8.59 3.70
C LYS A 164 36.30 -9.34 5.04
N ASP A 165 35.34 -10.20 5.34
CA ASP A 165 35.21 -10.87 6.65
C ASP A 165 35.54 -12.37 6.59
N ALA A 166 36.03 -12.86 5.44
CA ALA A 166 36.33 -14.28 5.26
C ALA A 166 37.57 -14.73 6.04
N ASP A 167 37.53 -15.96 6.56
CA ASP A 167 38.67 -16.59 7.24
C ASP A 167 39.93 -16.60 6.35
N PRO A 168 41.06 -16.01 6.79
CA PRO A 168 42.31 -16.02 6.05
C PRO A 168 42.79 -17.41 5.58
N VAL A 169 42.55 -18.45 6.39
CA VAL A 169 42.93 -19.84 6.04
C VAL A 169 42.10 -20.35 4.87
N LEU A 170 40.80 -20.07 4.89
CA LEU A 170 39.89 -20.44 3.80
C LEU A 170 40.25 -19.68 2.52
N VAL A 171 40.55 -18.38 2.62
CA VAL A 171 40.98 -17.55 1.49
C VAL A 171 42.22 -18.11 0.81
N GLU A 172 43.25 -18.48 1.57
CA GLU A 172 44.47 -19.06 0.99
C GLU A 172 44.22 -20.44 0.38
N THR A 173 43.34 -21.24 0.97
CA THR A 173 42.91 -22.52 0.39
C THR A 173 42.23 -22.30 -0.96
N GLN A 174 41.33 -21.34 -1.07
CA GLN A 174 40.64 -21.02 -2.34
C GLN A 174 41.59 -20.43 -3.38
N ARG A 175 42.55 -19.59 -2.96
CA ARG A 175 43.62 -19.09 -3.83
C ARG A 175 44.45 -20.25 -4.41
N ALA A 176 44.78 -21.24 -3.59
CA ALA A 176 45.52 -22.43 -4.02
C ALA A 176 44.72 -23.26 -5.03
N ILE A 177 43.40 -23.40 -4.86
CA ILE A 177 42.50 -24.08 -5.80
C ILE A 177 42.48 -23.36 -7.15
N VAL A 178 42.31 -22.02 -7.17
CA VAL A 178 42.37 -21.22 -8.42
C VAL A 178 43.72 -21.42 -9.11
N ALA A 179 44.82 -21.31 -8.37
CA ALA A 179 46.15 -21.46 -8.92
C ALA A 179 46.38 -22.86 -9.49
N ALA A 180 45.87 -23.91 -8.84
CA ALA A 180 45.95 -25.28 -9.32
C ALA A 180 45.20 -25.47 -10.64
N ARG A 181 43.97 -24.95 -10.75
CA ARG A 181 43.17 -25.01 -11.98
C ARG A 181 43.82 -24.25 -13.15
N ILE A 182 44.45 -23.11 -12.86
CA ILE A 182 45.20 -22.35 -13.86
C ILE A 182 46.44 -23.11 -14.33
N ARG A 183 47.20 -23.72 -13.41
CA ARG A 183 48.37 -24.54 -13.75
C ARG A 183 47.99 -25.76 -14.60
N GLU A 184 46.88 -26.41 -14.29
CA GLU A 184 46.31 -27.51 -15.09
C GLU A 184 46.05 -27.06 -16.54
N HIS A 185 45.32 -25.94 -16.72
CA HIS A 185 45.07 -25.38 -18.05
C HIS A 185 46.37 -25.01 -18.79
N GLN A 186 47.34 -24.40 -18.11
CA GLN A 186 48.63 -24.06 -18.69
C GLN A 186 49.41 -25.30 -19.14
N ALA A 187 49.39 -26.38 -18.36
CA ALA A 187 50.05 -27.63 -18.70
C ALA A 187 49.39 -28.30 -19.92
N MET A 188 48.06 -28.37 -19.96
CA MET A 188 47.32 -28.92 -21.12
C MET A 188 47.61 -28.13 -22.40
N ARG A 189 47.57 -26.80 -22.31
CA ARG A 189 47.88 -25.92 -23.44
C ARG A 189 49.36 -26.02 -23.84
N GLY A 190 50.27 -26.17 -22.89
CA GLY A 190 51.70 -26.40 -23.12
C GLY A 190 51.92 -27.66 -23.94
N GLY A 191 51.38 -28.80 -23.51
CA GLY A 191 51.52 -30.06 -24.24
C GLY A 191 50.95 -30.01 -25.67
N ALA A 192 49.82 -29.34 -25.88
CA ALA A 192 49.26 -29.13 -27.22
C ALA A 192 50.13 -28.21 -28.11
N ARG A 193 50.79 -27.21 -27.52
CA ARG A 193 51.76 -26.36 -28.23
C ARG A 193 53.05 -27.10 -28.58
N ASP A 194 53.51 -27.99 -27.72
CA ASP A 194 54.66 -28.84 -27.99
C ASP A 194 54.36 -29.78 -29.16
N GLU A 195 53.16 -30.37 -29.19
CA GLU A 195 52.68 -31.17 -30.32
C GLU A 195 52.66 -30.36 -31.62
N SER A 196 52.14 -29.12 -31.60
CA SER A 196 52.18 -28.22 -32.77
C SER A 196 53.62 -27.91 -33.20
N THR A 197 54.54 -27.69 -32.26
CA THR A 197 55.96 -27.42 -32.57
C THR A 197 56.64 -28.63 -33.20
N GLN A 198 56.32 -29.84 -32.74
CA GLN A 198 56.80 -31.08 -33.35
C GLN A 198 56.29 -31.23 -34.79
N ARG A 199 54.98 -31.05 -35.02
CA ARG A 199 54.39 -31.09 -36.39
C ARG A 199 54.99 -30.04 -37.31
N ARG A 200 55.33 -28.86 -36.79
CA ARG A 200 56.01 -27.82 -37.56
C ARG A 200 57.42 -28.24 -37.98
N SER A 201 58.11 -29.00 -37.13
CA SER A 201 59.44 -29.56 -37.46
C SER A 201 59.32 -30.65 -38.53
N ASP A 202 58.29 -31.50 -38.48
CA ASP A 202 57.99 -32.49 -39.52
C ASP A 202 57.78 -31.82 -40.89
N ILE A 203 57.02 -30.71 -40.93
CA ILE A 203 56.83 -29.92 -42.16
C ILE A 203 58.17 -29.40 -42.71
N ALA A 204 59.04 -28.88 -41.84
CA ALA A 204 60.34 -28.36 -42.26
C ALA A 204 61.23 -29.46 -42.87
N MET A 205 61.19 -30.67 -42.30
CA MET A 205 61.91 -31.84 -42.84
C MET A 205 61.40 -32.23 -44.22
N VAL A 206 60.09 -32.43 -44.40
CA VAL A 206 59.53 -32.81 -45.70
C VAL A 206 59.72 -31.70 -46.73
N ALA A 207 59.59 -30.43 -46.34
CA ALA A 207 59.85 -29.30 -47.23
C ALA A 207 61.30 -29.23 -47.71
N ALA A 208 62.27 -29.61 -46.87
CA ALA A 208 63.67 -29.71 -47.28
C ALA A 208 63.89 -30.82 -48.31
N ASP A 209 63.23 -31.98 -48.16
CA ASP A 209 63.27 -33.07 -49.15
C ASP A 209 62.65 -32.68 -50.48
N VAL A 210 61.50 -31.98 -50.46
CA VAL A 210 60.89 -31.40 -51.66
C VAL A 210 61.88 -30.46 -52.35
N GLY A 211 62.45 -29.51 -51.62
CA GLY A 211 63.42 -28.56 -52.18
C GLY A 211 64.67 -29.24 -52.76
N ARG A 212 65.14 -30.34 -52.15
CA ARG A 212 66.24 -31.16 -52.68
C ARG A 212 65.88 -31.79 -54.01
N ILE A 213 64.69 -32.38 -54.15
CA ILE A 213 64.24 -33.02 -55.40
C ILE A 213 63.98 -31.96 -56.47
N GLU A 214 63.35 -30.84 -56.12
CA GLU A 214 63.11 -29.70 -57.03
C GLU A 214 64.41 -29.11 -57.57
N ALA A 215 65.49 -29.10 -56.79
CA ALA A 215 66.81 -28.67 -57.25
C ALA A 215 67.50 -29.70 -58.18
N GLN A 216 67.26 -31.00 -57.98
CA GLN A 216 67.91 -32.08 -58.75
C GLN A 216 67.19 -32.40 -60.06
N LEU A 217 65.86 -32.35 -60.08
CA LEU A 217 65.03 -32.67 -61.23
C LEU A 217 65.40 -31.89 -62.51
N PRO A 218 65.56 -30.55 -62.52
CA PRO A 218 65.91 -29.82 -63.73
C PRO A 218 67.30 -30.19 -64.28
N LEU A 219 68.22 -30.65 -63.43
CA LEU A 219 69.54 -31.14 -63.87
C LEU A 219 69.39 -32.43 -64.67
N VAL A 220 68.57 -33.37 -64.19
CA VAL A 220 68.30 -34.65 -64.88
C VAL A 220 67.47 -34.42 -66.14
N GLU A 221 66.47 -33.54 -66.10
CA GLU A 221 65.67 -33.17 -67.27
C GLU A 221 66.51 -32.47 -68.34
N GLY A 222 67.44 -31.59 -67.94
CA GLY A 222 68.41 -30.96 -68.83
C GLY A 222 69.32 -32.00 -69.52
N GLN A 223 69.81 -32.99 -68.77
CA GLN A 223 70.58 -34.11 -69.32
C GLN A 223 69.76 -34.93 -70.32
N LEU A 224 68.51 -35.27 -69.99
CA LEU A 224 67.60 -35.99 -70.87
C LEU A 224 67.35 -35.22 -72.18
N ALA A 225 67.07 -33.93 -72.08
CA ALA A 225 66.86 -33.07 -73.25
C ALA A 225 68.09 -33.00 -74.16
N GLY A 226 69.29 -32.93 -73.57
CA GLY A 226 70.55 -33.01 -74.31
C GLY A 226 70.75 -34.35 -75.02
N LEU A 227 70.54 -35.47 -74.31
CA LEU A 227 70.69 -36.81 -74.87
C LEU A 227 69.68 -37.10 -75.99
N ARG A 228 68.42 -36.66 -75.86
CA ARG A 228 67.41 -36.76 -76.92
C ARG A 228 67.82 -36.03 -78.20
N LYS A 229 68.45 -34.85 -78.08
CA LYS A 229 68.99 -34.11 -79.24
C LYS A 229 70.14 -34.86 -79.92
N LEU A 230 70.97 -35.58 -79.15
CA LEU A 230 72.07 -36.38 -79.69
C LEU A 230 71.57 -37.68 -80.32
N GLU A 231 70.57 -38.34 -79.72
CA GLU A 231 69.91 -39.53 -80.27
C GLU A 231 69.25 -39.22 -81.61
N ALA A 232 68.55 -38.09 -81.73
CA ALA A 232 67.94 -37.64 -82.99
C ALA A 232 68.97 -37.44 -84.13
N LYS A 233 70.25 -37.25 -83.79
CA LYS A 233 71.37 -37.16 -84.74
C LYS A 233 72.12 -38.49 -84.93
N GLY A 234 71.66 -39.57 -84.29
CA GLY A 234 72.31 -40.89 -84.30
C GLY A 234 73.58 -40.98 -83.45
N LEU A 235 73.85 -39.99 -82.59
CA LEU A 235 75.10 -39.84 -81.83
C LEU A 235 75.03 -40.33 -80.38
N ALA A 236 73.87 -40.82 -79.93
CA ALA A 236 73.68 -41.36 -78.57
C ALA A 236 72.94 -42.71 -78.58
N PRO A 237 73.33 -43.69 -77.74
CA PRO A 237 72.62 -44.96 -77.61
C PRO A 237 71.22 -44.78 -76.99
N ARG A 238 70.20 -45.38 -77.60
CA ARG A 238 68.80 -45.33 -77.11
C ARG A 238 68.62 -45.83 -75.68
N MET A 239 69.36 -46.88 -75.29
CA MET A 239 69.37 -47.38 -73.91
C MET A 239 69.73 -46.29 -72.88
N ARG A 240 70.68 -45.41 -73.23
CA ARG A 240 71.10 -44.33 -72.33
C ARG A 240 70.05 -43.24 -72.18
N VAL A 241 69.24 -42.99 -73.22
CA VAL A 241 68.10 -42.07 -73.15
C VAL A 241 67.03 -42.64 -72.23
N MET A 242 66.69 -43.94 -72.38
CA MET A 242 65.69 -44.62 -71.56
C MET A 242 66.06 -44.64 -70.07
N GLU A 243 67.33 -44.91 -69.73
CA GLU A 243 67.81 -44.88 -68.33
C GLU A 243 67.63 -43.51 -67.65
N VAL A 244 67.94 -42.42 -68.38
CA VAL A 244 67.82 -41.05 -67.84
C VAL A 244 66.36 -40.61 -67.83
N GLU A 245 65.55 -41.07 -68.78
CA GLU A 245 64.11 -40.85 -68.80
C GLU A 245 63.41 -41.53 -67.62
N GLU A 246 63.70 -42.80 -67.35
CA GLU A 246 63.18 -43.52 -66.18
C GLU A 246 63.54 -42.79 -64.88
N ARG A 247 64.79 -42.30 -64.76
CA ARG A 247 65.23 -41.52 -63.61
C ARG A 247 64.45 -40.20 -63.46
N ALA A 248 64.22 -39.47 -64.55
CA ALA A 248 63.44 -38.24 -64.53
C ALA A 248 61.98 -38.49 -64.14
N VAL A 249 61.36 -39.54 -64.68
CA VAL A 249 59.99 -39.95 -64.33
C VAL A 249 59.91 -40.37 -62.85
N GLY A 250 60.87 -41.16 -62.36
CA GLY A 250 60.96 -41.54 -60.96
C GLY A 250 61.08 -40.33 -60.03
N MET A 251 61.97 -39.38 -60.33
CA MET A 251 62.10 -38.14 -59.54
C MET A 251 60.84 -37.28 -59.55
N ARG A 252 60.10 -37.22 -60.67
CA ARG A 252 58.79 -36.52 -60.70
C ARG A 252 57.74 -37.22 -59.84
N ALA A 253 57.69 -38.55 -59.87
CA ALA A 253 56.79 -39.32 -59.04
C ALA A 253 57.12 -39.13 -57.54
N ASP A 254 58.41 -39.17 -57.19
CA ASP A 254 58.87 -38.88 -55.83
C ASP A 254 58.50 -37.47 -55.38
N LEU A 255 58.68 -36.47 -56.25
CA LEU A 255 58.29 -35.09 -55.96
C LEU A 255 56.79 -34.97 -55.66
N LEU A 256 55.94 -35.65 -56.44
CA LEU A 256 54.50 -35.67 -56.21
C LEU A 256 54.15 -36.30 -54.86
N VAL A 257 54.75 -37.45 -54.53
CA VAL A 257 54.54 -38.11 -53.22
C VAL A 257 54.98 -37.22 -52.06
N ARG A 258 56.17 -36.59 -52.15
CA ARG A 258 56.68 -35.70 -51.09
C ARG A 258 55.86 -34.42 -50.95
N ASN A 259 55.30 -33.91 -52.03
CA ASN A 259 54.37 -32.78 -51.98
C ASN A 259 53.07 -33.15 -51.25
N GLU A 260 52.50 -34.32 -51.51
CA GLU A 260 51.32 -34.82 -50.80
C GLU A 260 51.61 -35.06 -49.30
N GLU A 261 52.78 -35.59 -48.97
CA GLU A 261 53.22 -35.72 -47.58
C GLU A 261 53.37 -34.36 -46.88
N ASN A 262 53.92 -33.35 -47.56
CA ASN A 262 54.03 -31.99 -47.03
C ASN A 262 52.64 -31.38 -46.78
N ALA A 263 51.70 -31.56 -47.72
CA ALA A 263 50.32 -31.13 -47.56
C ALA A 263 49.65 -31.81 -46.35
N ARG A 264 49.85 -33.12 -46.18
CA ARG A 264 49.34 -33.88 -45.02
C ARG A 264 49.97 -33.41 -43.70
N ALA A 265 51.27 -33.14 -43.67
CA ALA A 265 51.96 -32.62 -42.49
C ALA A 265 51.44 -31.22 -42.10
N ARG A 266 51.19 -30.35 -43.09
CA ARG A 266 50.55 -29.04 -42.87
C ARG A 266 49.13 -29.16 -42.32
N ALA A 267 48.33 -30.10 -42.83
CA ALA A 267 47.00 -30.36 -42.29
C ALA A 267 47.05 -30.87 -40.84
N ALA A 268 48.00 -31.75 -40.51
CA ALA A 268 48.21 -32.24 -39.15
C ALA A 268 48.63 -31.11 -38.18
N HIS A 269 49.50 -30.20 -38.62
CA HIS A 269 49.86 -29.01 -37.84
C HIS A 269 48.67 -28.07 -37.62
N ALA A 270 47.84 -27.85 -38.65
CA ALA A 270 46.62 -27.07 -38.52
C ALA A 270 45.65 -27.69 -37.49
N GLY A 271 45.50 -29.02 -37.51
CA GLY A 271 44.73 -29.75 -36.49
C GLY A 271 45.29 -29.59 -35.07
N ALA A 272 46.62 -29.63 -34.91
CA ALA A 272 47.27 -29.39 -33.62
C ALA A 272 47.04 -27.94 -33.11
N LEU A 273 47.06 -26.94 -33.99
CA LEU A 273 46.72 -25.56 -33.63
C LEU A 273 45.24 -25.41 -33.23
N GLN A 274 44.34 -26.09 -33.94
CA GLN A 274 42.92 -26.11 -33.58
C GLN A 274 42.71 -26.69 -32.18
N LYS A 275 43.47 -27.72 -31.79
CA LYS A 275 43.42 -28.31 -30.45
C LYS A 275 43.84 -27.31 -29.36
N VAL A 276 44.85 -26.46 -29.61
CA VAL A 276 45.22 -25.37 -28.69
C VAL A 276 44.06 -24.38 -28.52
N ALA A 277 43.49 -23.92 -29.63
CA ALA A 277 42.34 -22.99 -29.60
C ALA A 277 41.11 -23.61 -28.93
N GLN A 278 40.89 -24.92 -29.12
CA GLN A 278 39.83 -25.66 -28.47
C GLN A 278 40.02 -25.68 -26.95
N ILE A 279 41.23 -25.96 -26.44
CA ILE A 279 41.53 -25.95 -24.99
C ILE A 279 41.26 -24.57 -24.38
N ASP A 280 41.74 -23.50 -25.02
CA ASP A 280 41.51 -22.13 -24.53
C ASP A 280 40.00 -21.79 -24.58
N GLY A 281 39.30 -22.19 -25.65
CA GLY A 281 37.86 -21.98 -25.82
C GLY A 281 37.00 -22.74 -24.81
N THR A 282 37.33 -24.01 -24.52
CA THR A 282 36.63 -24.81 -23.51
C THR A 282 36.84 -24.24 -22.12
N PHE A 283 38.08 -23.86 -21.77
CA PHE A 283 38.38 -23.24 -20.48
C PHE A 283 37.62 -21.92 -20.29
N ARG A 284 37.58 -21.07 -21.32
CA ARG A 284 36.84 -19.80 -21.27
C ARG A 284 35.35 -20.00 -21.08
N ARG A 285 34.76 -20.98 -21.78
CA ARG A 285 33.34 -21.33 -21.62
C ARG A 285 33.06 -21.83 -20.19
N GLU A 286 33.83 -22.79 -19.70
CA GLU A 286 33.69 -23.34 -18.34
C GLU A 286 33.82 -22.25 -17.26
N ALA A 287 34.80 -21.35 -17.40
CA ALA A 287 34.99 -20.24 -16.46
C ALA A 287 33.82 -19.25 -16.48
N LEU A 288 33.23 -18.98 -17.66
CA LEU A 288 32.06 -18.12 -17.78
C LEU A 288 30.81 -18.76 -17.18
N ASP A 289 30.58 -20.04 -17.46
CA ASP A 289 29.43 -20.80 -16.95
C ASP A 289 29.49 -20.88 -15.42
N ALA A 290 30.66 -21.24 -14.87
CA ALA A 290 30.88 -21.29 -13.43
C ALA A 290 30.70 -19.91 -12.75
N PHE A 291 31.10 -18.83 -13.43
CA PHE A 291 30.88 -17.47 -12.91
C PHE A 291 29.40 -17.12 -12.89
N ASN A 292 28.66 -17.38 -13.97
CA ASN A 292 27.24 -17.08 -14.05
C ASN A 292 26.43 -17.86 -12.99
N GLU A 293 26.76 -19.14 -12.79
CA GLU A 293 26.15 -19.98 -11.77
C GLU A 293 26.44 -19.46 -10.35
N ALA A 294 27.71 -19.20 -10.03
CA ALA A 294 28.09 -18.70 -8.71
C ALA A 294 27.55 -17.29 -8.42
N ASP A 295 27.50 -16.42 -9.44
CA ASP A 295 26.94 -15.07 -9.34
C ASP A 295 25.41 -15.12 -9.14
N ALA A 296 24.71 -16.03 -9.82
CA ALA A 296 23.28 -16.27 -9.58
C ALA A 296 23.02 -16.82 -8.17
N ALA A 297 23.81 -17.79 -7.71
CA ALA A 297 23.71 -18.34 -6.36
C ALA A 297 23.95 -17.27 -5.29
N ALA A 298 25.01 -16.46 -5.44
CA ALA A 298 25.30 -15.37 -4.50
C ALA A 298 24.18 -14.32 -4.45
N ARG A 299 23.58 -13.96 -5.60
CA ARG A 299 22.41 -13.07 -5.63
C ARG A 299 21.22 -13.66 -4.89
N LEU A 300 20.93 -14.94 -5.09
CA LEU A 300 19.83 -15.63 -4.41
C LEU A 300 20.05 -15.65 -2.90
N ARG A 301 21.23 -16.07 -2.44
CA ARG A 301 21.56 -16.09 -1.00
C ARG A 301 21.50 -14.71 -0.35
N ARG A 302 21.86 -13.67 -1.10
CA ARG A 302 21.73 -12.29 -0.60
C ARG A 302 20.27 -11.88 -0.45
N GLN A 303 19.39 -12.30 -1.35
CA GLN A 303 17.96 -12.07 -1.20
C GLN A 303 17.39 -12.84 0.01
N GLU A 304 17.79 -14.09 0.21
CA GLU A 304 17.41 -14.89 1.38
C GLU A 304 17.84 -14.22 2.69
N LEU A 305 19.07 -13.71 2.77
CA LEU A 305 19.55 -12.94 3.93
C LEU A 305 18.70 -11.69 4.17
N ASN A 306 18.41 -10.91 3.13
CA ASN A 306 17.56 -9.71 3.27
C ASN A 306 16.15 -10.06 3.79
N ILE A 307 15.57 -11.17 3.35
CA ILE A 307 14.26 -11.66 3.82
C ILE A 307 14.37 -12.07 5.30
N ALA A 308 15.41 -12.80 5.68
CA ALA A 308 15.63 -13.21 7.07
C ALA A 308 15.85 -12.00 7.99
N GLU A 309 16.65 -11.02 7.58
CA GLU A 309 16.86 -9.77 8.32
C GLU A 309 15.58 -8.95 8.45
N GLN A 310 14.74 -8.90 7.41
CA GLN A 310 13.44 -8.25 7.46
C GLN A 310 12.52 -8.93 8.48
N LYS A 311 12.44 -10.28 8.47
CA LYS A 311 11.67 -11.03 9.47
C LYS A 311 12.18 -10.80 10.88
N ARG A 312 13.50 -10.82 11.07
CA ARG A 312 14.14 -10.47 12.35
C ARG A 312 13.73 -9.08 12.82
N SER A 313 13.72 -8.08 11.94
CA SER A 313 13.26 -6.73 12.31
C SER A 313 11.80 -6.66 12.73
N GLN A 314 10.95 -7.56 12.24
CA GLN A 314 9.52 -7.64 12.59
C GLN A 314 9.25 -8.32 13.95
N THR A 315 10.27 -8.90 14.60
CA THR A 315 10.16 -9.38 15.98
C THR A 315 9.98 -8.25 16.99
N ILE A 316 10.42 -7.03 16.65
CA ILE A 316 10.23 -5.84 17.48
C ILE A 316 9.09 -5.02 16.88
N LEU A 317 7.94 -5.04 17.54
CA LEU A 317 6.80 -4.22 17.13
C LEU A 317 6.98 -2.81 17.67
N SER A 318 6.96 -1.83 16.76
CA SER A 318 7.18 -0.42 17.07
C SER A 318 5.96 0.43 16.70
N ALA A 319 5.81 1.59 17.35
CA ALA A 319 4.71 2.50 17.08
C ALA A 319 4.85 3.18 15.70
N PRO A 320 3.87 3.08 14.77
CA PRO A 320 3.92 3.76 13.49
C PRO A 320 3.79 5.28 13.60
N ASP A 321 3.07 5.78 14.61
CA ASP A 321 2.80 7.20 14.87
C ASP A 321 2.85 7.48 16.38
N ALA A 322 3.14 8.72 16.78
CA ALA A 322 3.06 9.14 18.18
C ALA A 322 1.61 9.18 18.68
N GLY A 323 1.34 8.54 19.81
CA GLY A 323 -0.04 8.32 20.28
C GLY A 323 -0.13 7.82 21.71
N VAL A 324 -1.33 7.36 22.06
CA VAL A 324 -1.63 6.70 23.33
C VAL A 324 -2.00 5.25 23.03
N VAL A 325 -1.43 4.31 23.78
CA VAL A 325 -1.72 2.87 23.67
C VAL A 325 -3.08 2.57 24.31
N GLN A 326 -3.92 1.86 23.58
CA GLN A 326 -5.23 1.37 24.03
C GLN A 326 -5.44 -0.09 23.61
N GLN A 327 -6.36 -0.78 24.28
CA GLN A 327 -6.77 -2.16 24.00
C GLN A 327 -5.59 -3.14 23.93
N LEU A 328 -4.61 -3.00 24.83
CA LEU A 328 -3.51 -3.96 24.97
C LEU A 328 -4.10 -5.34 25.34
N GLN A 329 -3.95 -6.32 24.46
CA GLN A 329 -4.46 -7.69 24.66
C GLN A 329 -3.43 -8.64 25.25
N VAL A 330 -2.15 -8.25 25.18
CA VAL A 330 -1.02 -9.05 25.67
C VAL A 330 -0.61 -8.54 27.05
N HIS A 331 -0.75 -9.40 28.06
CA HIS A 331 -0.41 -9.05 29.44
C HIS A 331 0.63 -9.99 30.07
N THR A 332 1.03 -11.04 29.35
CA THR A 332 1.90 -12.09 29.88
C THR A 332 3.16 -12.23 29.03
N VAL A 333 4.31 -11.99 29.68
CA VAL A 333 5.61 -12.39 29.13
C VAL A 333 5.65 -13.93 29.08
N GLY A 334 6.09 -14.50 27.96
CA GLY A 334 6.01 -15.92 27.65
C GLY A 334 4.69 -16.37 27.01
N GLY A 335 3.72 -15.45 26.81
CA GLY A 335 2.51 -15.72 26.04
C GLY A 335 2.81 -15.98 24.56
N VAL A 336 1.95 -16.75 23.89
CA VAL A 336 2.08 -17.05 22.46
C VAL A 336 1.13 -16.20 21.66
N VAL A 337 1.62 -15.55 20.61
CA VAL A 337 0.83 -14.78 19.64
C VAL A 337 0.82 -15.46 18.28
N LYS A 338 -0.30 -15.39 17.56
CA LYS A 338 -0.43 -15.92 16.20
C LYS A 338 -0.26 -14.79 15.16
N PRO A 339 0.08 -15.14 13.91
CA PRO A 339 0.09 -14.16 12.82
C PRO A 339 -1.28 -13.47 12.69
N ALA A 340 -1.25 -12.15 12.50
CA ALA A 340 -2.39 -11.26 12.40
C ALA A 340 -3.23 -11.08 13.69
N ASP A 341 -2.78 -11.58 14.84
CA ASP A 341 -3.46 -11.29 16.11
C ASP A 341 -3.35 -9.78 16.44
N PRO A 342 -4.46 -9.11 16.76
CA PRO A 342 -4.46 -7.71 17.22
C PRO A 342 -3.91 -7.63 18.64
N LEU A 343 -2.77 -6.96 18.82
CA LEU A 343 -2.08 -6.88 20.10
C LEU A 343 -2.45 -5.62 20.87
N MET A 344 -2.59 -4.49 20.18
CA MET A 344 -2.96 -3.20 20.76
C MET A 344 -3.40 -2.21 19.67
N VAL A 345 -3.90 -1.06 20.09
CA VAL A 345 -4.34 0.03 19.23
C VAL A 345 -3.67 1.33 19.66
N ILE A 346 -3.11 2.08 18.71
CA ILE A 346 -2.53 3.39 18.98
C ILE A 346 -3.47 4.48 18.48
N VAL A 347 -3.82 5.39 19.39
CA VAL A 347 -4.62 6.58 19.12
C VAL A 347 -3.70 7.81 19.02
N PRO A 348 -3.54 8.44 17.84
CA PRO A 348 -2.65 9.59 17.67
C PRO A 348 -3.04 10.78 18.56
N ARG A 349 -2.05 11.42 19.21
CA ARG A 349 -2.28 12.55 20.17
C ARG A 349 -2.88 13.82 19.53
N GLY A 350 -2.86 13.92 18.19
CA GLY A 350 -3.39 15.07 17.44
C GLY A 350 -4.66 14.80 16.63
N ALA A 351 -5.25 13.60 16.74
CA ALA A 351 -6.47 13.28 16.00
C ALA A 351 -7.59 14.27 16.37
N GLU A 352 -8.29 14.83 15.38
CA GLU A 352 -9.45 15.69 15.68
C GLU A 352 -10.50 14.85 16.39
N LEU A 353 -11.21 15.33 17.42
CA LEU A 353 -12.29 14.55 18.01
C LEU A 353 -13.58 14.80 17.25
N ILE A 354 -14.25 13.73 16.82
CA ILE A 354 -15.60 13.75 16.26
C ILE A 354 -16.55 12.98 17.17
N VAL A 355 -17.83 13.31 17.09
CA VAL A 355 -18.89 12.52 17.71
C VAL A 355 -19.51 11.65 16.64
N GLU A 356 -19.37 10.35 16.81
CA GLU A 356 -20.05 9.37 15.97
C GLU A 356 -21.39 9.03 16.61
N VAL A 357 -22.48 9.42 15.96
CA VAL A 357 -23.85 9.25 16.44
C VAL A 357 -24.68 8.41 15.49
N MET A 358 -25.62 7.66 16.05
CA MET A 358 -26.55 6.83 15.30
C MET A 358 -27.90 7.52 15.20
N VAL A 359 -28.24 8.01 14.00
CA VAL A 359 -29.51 8.69 13.71
C VAL A 359 -30.58 7.65 13.42
N LEU A 360 -31.75 7.78 14.04
CA LEU A 360 -32.88 6.88 13.80
C LEU A 360 -33.43 7.05 12.37
N ASN A 361 -33.85 5.94 11.74
CA ASN A 361 -34.38 5.95 10.37
C ASN A 361 -35.54 6.96 10.15
N ARG A 362 -36.39 7.16 11.17
CA ARG A 362 -37.50 8.13 11.11
C ARG A 362 -37.04 9.59 10.92
N ASP A 363 -35.84 9.91 11.39
CA ASP A 363 -35.27 11.26 11.41
C ASP A 363 -34.24 11.46 10.29
N ALA A 364 -33.65 10.38 9.77
CA ALA A 364 -32.61 10.39 8.74
C ALA A 364 -32.98 11.17 7.46
N GLY A 365 -34.26 11.18 7.07
CA GLY A 365 -34.73 11.91 5.88
C GLY A 365 -34.64 13.44 5.98
N PHE A 366 -34.51 13.99 7.19
CA PHE A 366 -34.45 15.43 7.45
C PHE A 366 -33.05 15.92 7.86
N VAL A 367 -32.13 14.99 8.04
CA VAL A 367 -30.75 15.26 8.47
C VAL A 367 -29.86 15.47 7.25
N ARG A 368 -29.10 16.57 7.22
CA ARG A 368 -28.20 16.94 6.11
C ARG A 368 -26.89 17.51 6.61
N GLU A 369 -25.82 17.22 5.88
CA GLU A 369 -24.49 17.77 6.13
C GLU A 369 -24.53 19.32 6.22
N GLY A 370 -23.78 19.88 7.16
CA GLY A 370 -23.73 21.31 7.47
C GLY A 370 -24.74 21.81 8.50
N GLN A 371 -25.67 20.97 8.98
CA GLN A 371 -26.62 21.37 10.03
C GLN A 371 -25.89 21.64 11.37
N PRO A 372 -26.32 22.68 12.13
CA PRO A 372 -25.80 22.91 13.47
C PRO A 372 -26.31 21.83 14.42
N VAL A 373 -25.41 21.36 15.28
CA VAL A 373 -25.64 20.28 16.23
C VAL A 373 -25.22 20.72 17.62
N GLU A 374 -26.07 20.48 18.60
CA GLU A 374 -25.71 20.62 20.01
C GLU A 374 -25.36 19.25 20.58
N VAL A 375 -24.14 19.10 21.10
CA VAL A 375 -23.67 17.86 21.69
C VAL A 375 -23.72 17.96 23.21
N LYS A 376 -24.52 17.10 23.82
CA LYS A 376 -24.62 16.92 25.27
C LYS A 376 -23.76 15.74 25.68
N LEU A 377 -22.78 15.97 26.55
CA LEU A 377 -21.89 14.91 27.05
C LEU A 377 -22.49 14.31 28.32
N GLU A 378 -22.61 12.99 28.40
CA GLU A 378 -23.21 12.36 29.58
C GLU A 378 -22.33 12.50 30.83
N ALA A 379 -21.01 12.45 30.64
CA ALA A 379 -20.04 12.63 31.73
C ALA A 379 -20.08 14.03 32.36
N TYR A 380 -20.65 15.02 31.65
CA TYR A 380 -20.72 16.42 32.09
C TYR A 380 -22.16 16.94 31.97
N PRO A 381 -22.94 16.97 33.07
CA PRO A 381 -24.33 17.42 33.02
C PRO A 381 -24.51 18.77 32.35
N PHE A 382 -25.24 18.79 31.23
CA PHE A 382 -25.41 19.97 30.37
C PHE A 382 -26.09 21.15 31.08
N THR A 383 -26.85 20.88 32.14
CA THR A 383 -27.50 21.92 32.96
C THR A 383 -26.50 22.78 33.72
N ARG A 384 -25.31 22.24 34.03
CA ARG A 384 -24.25 22.94 34.76
C ARG A 384 -23.13 23.43 33.84
N TYR A 385 -22.71 22.62 32.88
CA TYR A 385 -21.53 22.89 32.05
C TYR A 385 -21.87 23.32 30.61
N GLY A 386 -23.16 23.36 30.25
CA GLY A 386 -23.62 23.72 28.92
C GLY A 386 -23.49 22.59 27.89
N VAL A 387 -23.64 22.95 26.62
CA VAL A 387 -23.53 22.05 25.47
C VAL A 387 -22.29 22.37 24.65
N VAL A 388 -21.76 21.38 23.95
CA VAL A 388 -20.67 21.59 22.99
C VAL A 388 -21.28 21.77 21.61
N GLU A 389 -21.07 22.94 21.01
CA GLU A 389 -21.51 23.21 19.65
C GLU A 389 -20.69 22.41 18.64
N GLY A 390 -21.37 21.92 17.61
CA GLY A 390 -20.77 21.20 16.50
C GLY A 390 -21.56 21.37 15.21
N VAL A 391 -21.00 20.84 14.13
CA VAL A 391 -21.64 20.83 12.81
C VAL A 391 -21.66 19.40 12.31
N LEU A 392 -22.80 18.98 11.73
CA LEU A 392 -22.89 17.68 11.10
C LEU A 392 -21.99 17.65 9.86
N GLU A 393 -20.93 16.85 9.91
CA GLU A 393 -19.95 16.76 8.82
C GLU A 393 -20.40 15.77 7.75
N HIS A 394 -20.90 14.60 8.18
CA HIS A 394 -21.28 13.52 7.27
C HIS A 394 -22.43 12.68 7.84
N ILE A 395 -23.32 12.19 6.97
CA ILE A 395 -24.32 11.16 7.30
C ILE A 395 -24.24 10.02 6.28
N SER A 396 -24.17 8.78 6.78
CA SER A 396 -24.19 7.57 5.95
C SER A 396 -25.45 7.53 5.10
N ARG A 397 -25.32 7.09 3.85
CA ARG A 397 -26.47 6.85 2.97
C ARG A 397 -27.05 5.44 3.12
N ASP A 398 -26.35 4.58 3.84
CA ASP A 398 -26.74 3.20 4.11
C ASP A 398 -27.12 3.03 5.59
N ALA A 399 -28.15 2.22 5.82
CA ALA A 399 -28.69 1.95 7.13
C ALA A 399 -28.05 0.68 7.71
N ILE A 400 -27.53 0.80 8.93
CA ILE A 400 -26.98 -0.31 9.69
C ILE A 400 -28.07 -0.86 10.60
N LYS A 401 -28.16 -2.19 10.72
CA LYS A 401 -29.10 -2.82 11.65
C LYS A 401 -28.49 -2.83 13.05
N ASP A 402 -29.06 -2.04 13.95
CA ASP A 402 -28.78 -2.05 15.37
C ASP A 402 -29.67 -3.09 16.09
N GLU A 403 -29.11 -3.85 17.02
CA GLU A 403 -29.82 -4.91 17.75
C GLU A 403 -31.01 -4.38 18.56
N THR A 404 -30.96 -3.12 19.01
CA THR A 404 -31.96 -2.52 19.90
C THR A 404 -32.85 -1.48 19.21
N ARG A 405 -32.30 -0.71 18.27
CA ARG A 405 -32.97 0.46 17.65
C ARG A 405 -33.49 0.22 16.25
N GLY A 406 -33.27 -0.96 15.68
CA GLY A 406 -33.62 -1.27 14.31
C GLY A 406 -32.66 -0.62 13.32
N LEU A 407 -33.16 -0.08 12.21
CA LEU A 407 -32.31 0.55 11.20
C LEU A 407 -31.87 1.95 11.67
N VAL A 408 -30.55 2.18 11.72
CA VAL A 408 -29.92 3.45 12.10
C VAL A 408 -28.91 3.90 11.04
N TYR A 409 -28.70 5.21 10.93
CA TYR A 409 -27.74 5.80 10.01
C TYR A 409 -26.60 6.41 10.81
N ALA A 410 -25.37 5.98 10.52
CA ALA A 410 -24.18 6.54 11.17
C ALA A 410 -23.93 7.97 10.67
N ALA A 411 -23.74 8.90 11.61
CA ALA A 411 -23.50 10.31 11.35
C ALA A 411 -22.28 10.78 12.15
N ARG A 412 -21.51 11.71 11.58
CA ARG A 412 -20.30 12.28 12.19
C ARG A 412 -20.49 13.76 12.42
N VAL A 413 -20.32 14.18 13.67
CA VAL A 413 -20.43 15.57 14.09
C VAL A 413 -19.05 16.09 14.45
N LYS A 414 -18.63 17.18 13.79
CA LYS A 414 -17.39 17.88 14.09
C LYS A 414 -17.62 18.89 15.22
N LEU A 415 -16.89 18.74 16.31
CA LEU A 415 -16.97 19.64 17.47
C LEU A 415 -16.25 20.96 17.17
N THR A 416 -16.85 22.09 17.55
CA THR A 416 -16.24 23.43 17.37
C THR A 416 -15.11 23.67 18.38
N ARG A 417 -15.19 23.07 19.57
CA ARG A 417 -14.19 23.17 20.64
C ARG A 417 -13.90 21.79 21.22
N ARG A 418 -12.65 21.56 21.63
CA ARG A 418 -12.17 20.30 22.24
C ARG A 418 -12.06 20.36 23.76
N THR A 419 -12.43 21.50 24.34
CA THR A 419 -12.36 21.76 25.77
C THR A 419 -13.74 22.11 26.30
N ILE A 420 -13.99 21.70 27.55
CA ILE A 420 -15.13 22.13 28.34
C ILE A 420 -14.61 22.81 29.61
N VAL A 421 -15.29 23.86 30.06
CA VAL A 421 -14.92 24.59 31.27
C VAL A 421 -15.61 23.95 32.45
N ILE A 422 -14.84 23.36 33.36
CA ILE A 422 -15.33 22.70 34.57
C ILE A 422 -14.81 23.49 35.75
N ASP A 423 -15.71 24.12 36.51
CA ASP A 423 -15.38 24.86 37.74
C ASP A 423 -14.23 25.90 37.58
N GLY A 424 -14.05 26.44 36.36
CA GLY A 424 -13.02 27.43 36.02
C GLY A 424 -11.82 26.87 35.26
N ASP A 425 -11.62 25.55 35.25
CA ASP A 425 -10.51 24.88 34.57
C ASP A 425 -10.93 24.38 33.18
N MET A 426 -10.05 24.56 32.19
CA MET A 426 -10.24 24.01 30.85
C MET A 426 -9.81 22.54 30.82
N VAL A 427 -10.76 21.64 30.65
CA VAL A 427 -10.51 20.20 30.56
C VAL A 427 -10.67 19.75 29.10
N ASN A 428 -9.69 19.01 28.60
CA ASN A 428 -9.74 18.41 27.26
C ASN A 428 -10.71 17.23 27.24
N LEU A 429 -11.52 17.16 26.19
CA LEU A 429 -12.40 16.01 25.94
C LEU A 429 -11.57 14.79 25.53
N SER A 430 -11.91 13.62 26.05
CA SER A 430 -11.28 12.34 25.71
C SER A 430 -12.17 11.49 24.81
N ALA A 431 -11.57 10.64 23.99
CA ALA A 431 -12.31 9.62 23.24
C ALA A 431 -12.99 8.63 24.19
N GLY A 432 -14.11 8.05 23.75
CA GLY A 432 -14.89 7.06 24.51
C GLY A 432 -16.04 7.64 25.36
N LEU A 433 -16.14 8.97 25.49
CA LEU A 433 -17.26 9.60 26.18
C LEU A 433 -18.58 9.40 25.43
N SER A 434 -19.63 8.98 26.14
CA SER A 434 -21.00 8.95 25.60
C SER A 434 -21.52 10.37 25.38
N ALA A 435 -22.21 10.57 24.26
CA ALA A 435 -22.72 11.85 23.85
C ALA A 435 -24.08 11.71 23.16
N GLN A 436 -24.94 12.70 23.39
CA GLN A 436 -26.22 12.84 22.71
C GLN A 436 -26.17 14.10 21.84
N ALA A 437 -26.29 13.92 20.53
CA ALA A 437 -26.30 14.98 19.54
C ALA A 437 -27.74 15.36 19.20
N GLU A 438 -28.07 16.64 19.36
CA GLU A 438 -29.33 17.23 18.93
C GLU A 438 -29.10 18.01 17.63
N ILE A 439 -29.47 17.39 16.51
CA ILE A 439 -29.28 17.94 15.17
C ILE A 439 -30.49 18.81 14.83
N ARG A 440 -30.28 20.10 14.54
CA ARG A 440 -31.38 21.01 14.19
C ARG A 440 -31.82 20.76 12.74
N THR A 441 -32.95 20.06 12.57
CA THR A 441 -33.46 19.63 11.25
C THR A 441 -34.41 20.64 10.60
N GLY A 442 -34.97 21.58 11.36
CA GLY A 442 -35.81 22.65 10.84
C GLY A 442 -36.43 23.53 11.92
N GLN A 443 -37.33 24.42 11.51
CA GLN A 443 -38.12 25.26 12.41
C GLN A 443 -39.60 25.10 12.07
N ARG A 444 -40.46 24.98 13.08
CA ARG A 444 -41.92 24.98 12.92
C ARG A 444 -42.57 26.10 13.71
N ARG A 445 -43.74 26.54 13.26
CA ARG A 445 -44.54 27.52 14.01
C ARG A 445 -45.26 26.82 15.16
N VAL A 446 -45.48 27.52 16.26
CA VAL A 446 -46.19 26.95 17.42
C VAL A 446 -47.60 26.47 17.04
N ILE A 447 -48.28 27.21 16.16
CA ILE A 447 -49.62 26.84 15.66
C ILE A 447 -49.64 25.51 14.90
N GLU A 448 -48.56 25.15 14.20
CA GLU A 448 -48.44 23.89 13.47
C GLU A 448 -48.30 22.71 14.43
N PHE A 449 -47.61 22.90 15.57
CA PHE A 449 -47.51 21.88 16.60
C PHE A 449 -48.89 21.56 17.22
N LEU A 450 -49.66 22.58 17.58
CA LEU A 450 -51.01 22.45 18.16
C LEU A 450 -52.02 21.82 17.18
N LEU A 451 -51.94 22.15 15.89
CA LEU A 451 -52.85 21.62 14.87
C LEU A 451 -52.38 20.29 14.28
N SER A 452 -51.13 19.86 14.50
CA SER A 452 -50.59 18.62 13.93
C SER A 452 -51.40 17.35 14.21
N PRO A 453 -51.98 17.13 15.42
CA PRO A 453 -52.76 15.90 15.69
C PRO A 453 -54.12 15.91 14.97
N LEU A 454 -54.69 17.10 14.73
CA LEU A 454 -55.93 17.28 14.00
C LEU A 454 -55.69 17.08 12.50
N ALA A 455 -54.63 17.67 11.95
CA ALA A 455 -54.24 17.49 10.56
C ALA A 455 -53.97 16.01 10.24
N LYS A 456 -53.25 15.31 11.11
CA LYS A 456 -52.95 13.88 10.93
C LYS A 456 -54.22 13.02 10.88
N ARG A 457 -55.21 13.29 11.75
CA ARG A 457 -56.50 12.58 11.74
C ARG A 457 -57.36 12.91 10.53
N VAL A 458 -57.31 14.14 10.01
CA VAL A 458 -58.05 14.53 8.81
C VAL A 458 -57.44 13.88 7.57
N ASP A 459 -56.11 13.84 7.46
CA ASP A 459 -55.40 13.16 6.37
C ASP A 459 -55.56 11.63 6.43
N GLU A 460 -55.58 11.03 7.62
CA GLU A 460 -55.86 9.60 7.80
C GLU A 460 -57.34 9.26 7.57
N ALA A 461 -58.29 10.10 7.98
CA ALA A 461 -59.72 9.90 7.74
C ALA A 461 -60.15 10.16 6.28
N GLY A 462 -59.43 11.01 5.54
CA GLY A 462 -59.64 11.25 4.11
C GLY A 462 -59.06 10.16 3.21
N ARG A 463 -58.29 9.22 3.78
CA ARG A 463 -57.73 8.05 3.09
C ARG A 463 -58.03 6.79 3.89
N GLU A 464 -59.30 6.42 3.90
CA GLU A 464 -59.70 5.07 4.29
C GLU A 464 -59.33 4.10 3.16
N ARG A 465 -58.90 2.89 3.53
CA ARG A 465 -58.80 1.73 2.63
C ARG A 465 -60.13 1.01 2.59
#